data_AF-A0A9P5TGX1-F1
#
_entry.id   AF-A0A9P5TGX1-F1
#
_cell.length_a   1.000
_cell.length_b   1.000
_cell.length_c   1.000
_cell.angle_alpha   90.00
_cell.angle_beta   90.00
_cell.angle_gamma   90.00
#
_symmetry.space_group_name_H-M   'P 1'
#
loop_
_entity.id
_entity.type
_entity.pdbx_description
1 polymer ?
#
loop_
_entity_poly.entity_id
_entity_poly.type
_entity_poly.pdbx_seq_one_letter_code
_entity_poly.pdbx_strand_id
1 'polypeptide(L)'
;MKPTGPEAYLKPKEFIILGNHPLGAVWEDTVGPALDTYLLKQQVQVSILNSYRIAIAGELPPPPPPFVFVGVNHGTLSGQFGLDAALGCRSILVEKGFDDIHVIIYESVFTRFRALYKSAITANPIAIICEPFSTSLGLSICPATSPNIEGTGGFYFLDKAKPGVLFLLTARHVLFHPDKEKNRLFKFRAGNGQAARKVMFMGGAAFQRCCKAIESAIGGQQLIIDQLKRRLEDANGLEDEEAEQERVAVGKGMVEATAAMTAYQKLLNDVIRHWKVEENRIIGHVTLSPPISLDYGDNGFNGDDGFTDDWAVVEIYPSMIAKLNFVGNVMDLGSIAVDELTSWMYPHPANLSSFKYPGNRLLRFFGTVPDKEMFKLNPKTKDHDNDTVIMVLKNGNTSNLTVGRLNTIRALTREYFQGQPGKMSKEVCVLPRNSKSGPFSARGDSGSAVIDGVSRVCGILTGGDGATDVSDCTFVTSINFLLKRLMSFGIDANINPLPADL
;
A
#
# COMPACT_ATOMS: atom_id res chain seq x y z
N MET A 1 -5.39 22.43 29.05
CA MET A 1 -4.39 23.53 29.10
C MET A 1 -3.08 22.97 28.59
N LYS A 2 -2.35 23.72 27.75
CA LYS A 2 -0.97 23.35 27.39
C LYS A 2 -0.07 23.62 28.61
N PRO A 3 0.88 22.73 28.96
CA PRO A 3 1.80 22.97 30.07
C PRO A 3 2.62 24.24 29.81
N THR A 4 2.76 25.11 30.82
CA THR A 4 3.52 26.38 30.75
C THR A 4 4.75 26.40 31.66
N GLY A 5 5.07 25.28 32.32
CA GLY A 5 6.26 25.13 33.18
C GLY A 5 7.49 24.56 32.44
N PRO A 6 8.57 24.18 33.15
CA PRO A 6 9.76 23.54 32.56
C PRO A 6 9.46 22.27 31.72
N GLU A 7 8.31 21.65 32.01
CA GLU A 7 7.67 20.56 31.25
C GLU A 7 7.35 20.94 29.79
N ALA A 8 7.25 22.23 29.46
CA ALA A 8 7.05 22.74 28.11
C ALA A 8 8.34 22.68 27.25
N TYR A 9 9.50 22.42 27.88
CA TYR A 9 10.82 22.30 27.26
C TYR A 9 11.40 20.89 27.46
N LEU A 10 10.62 19.85 27.18
CA LEU A 10 11.16 18.49 27.14
C LEU A 10 12.18 18.40 26.01
N LYS A 11 13.47 18.39 26.36
CA LYS A 11 14.53 18.03 25.43
C LYS A 11 14.26 16.60 24.94
N PRO A 12 14.16 16.36 23.62
CA PRO A 12 13.91 15.03 23.09
C PRO A 12 14.98 14.04 23.58
N LYS A 13 14.55 12.86 24.01
CA LYS A 13 15.45 11.76 24.36
C LYS A 13 15.42 10.71 23.26
N GLU A 14 16.56 10.10 22.98
CA GLU A 14 16.69 9.03 22.00
C GLU A 14 17.26 7.76 22.62
N PHE A 15 16.91 6.61 22.05
CA PHE A 15 17.56 5.34 22.35
C PHE A 15 18.85 5.23 21.54
N ILE A 16 19.93 4.87 22.22
CA ILE A 16 21.23 4.61 21.61
C ILE A 16 21.53 3.13 21.76
N ILE A 17 22.13 2.54 20.72
CA ILE A 17 22.61 1.15 20.76
C ILE A 17 23.50 0.90 21.99
N LEU A 18 23.44 -0.30 22.55
CA LEU A 18 24.21 -0.65 23.74
C LEU A 18 25.73 -0.56 23.49
N GLY A 19 26.16 -0.88 22.25
CA GLY A 19 27.56 -0.88 21.82
C GLY A 19 28.33 -2.11 22.29
N ASN A 20 29.65 -1.99 22.41
CA ASN A 20 30.55 -3.07 22.83
C ASN A 20 30.50 -3.29 24.36
N HIS A 21 29.33 -3.65 24.87
CA HIS A 21 29.08 -3.86 26.30
C HIS A 21 29.12 -5.36 26.64
N PRO A 22 29.77 -5.79 27.76
CA PRO A 22 29.90 -7.21 28.11
C PRO A 22 28.56 -7.96 28.25
N LEU A 23 27.46 -7.26 28.57
CA LEU A 23 26.10 -7.82 28.60
C LEU A 23 25.74 -8.53 27.29
N GLY A 24 26.19 -8.00 26.13
CA GLY A 24 25.85 -8.58 24.83
C GLY A 24 26.33 -10.02 24.65
N ALA A 25 27.40 -10.42 25.35
CA ALA A 25 27.95 -11.77 25.28
C ALA A 25 27.16 -12.82 26.08
N VAL A 26 26.31 -12.39 27.02
CA VAL A 26 25.59 -13.29 27.95
C VAL A 26 24.08 -13.02 28.02
N TRP A 27 23.58 -12.05 27.24
CA TRP A 27 22.19 -11.62 27.25
C TRP A 27 21.25 -12.76 26.89
N GLU A 28 21.48 -13.42 25.75
CA GLU A 28 20.58 -14.44 25.21
C GLU A 28 20.64 -15.74 26.02
N ASP A 29 21.84 -16.15 26.46
CA ASP A 29 22.05 -17.46 27.08
C ASP A 29 21.83 -17.49 28.60
N THR A 30 22.01 -16.35 29.29
CA THR A 30 22.05 -16.35 30.76
C THR A 30 21.20 -15.24 31.38
N VAL A 31 21.44 -13.98 31.02
CA VAL A 31 20.84 -12.85 31.75
C VAL A 31 19.37 -12.68 31.37
N GLY A 32 19.05 -12.64 30.07
CA GLY A 32 17.69 -12.52 29.56
C GLY A 32 16.75 -13.60 30.12
N PRO A 33 17.08 -14.89 30.00
CA PRO A 33 16.29 -15.98 30.56
C PRO A 33 16.11 -15.90 32.09
N ALA A 34 17.13 -15.46 32.83
CA ALA A 34 17.04 -15.30 34.29
C ALA A 34 16.07 -14.18 34.68
N LEU A 35 16.12 -13.05 33.98
CA LEU A 35 15.19 -11.92 34.18
C LEU A 35 13.76 -12.32 33.82
N ASP A 36 13.56 -12.99 32.69
CA ASP A 36 12.24 -13.49 32.26
C ASP A 36 11.65 -14.48 33.28
N THR A 37 12.45 -15.46 33.72
CA THR A 37 12.02 -16.45 34.73
C THR A 37 11.60 -15.76 36.04
N TYR A 38 12.36 -14.76 36.48
CA TYR A 38 12.03 -13.99 37.67
C TYR A 38 10.72 -13.21 37.50
N LEU A 39 10.58 -12.46 36.41
CA LEU A 39 9.39 -11.64 36.13
C LEU A 39 8.13 -12.50 35.98
N LEU A 40 8.26 -13.67 35.34
CA LEU A 40 7.19 -14.65 35.22
C LEU A 40 6.76 -15.19 36.58
N LYS A 41 7.72 -15.49 37.47
CA LYS A 41 7.44 -15.92 38.85
C LYS A 41 6.72 -14.83 39.66
N GLN A 42 7.02 -13.55 39.39
CA GLN A 42 6.32 -12.40 39.98
C GLN A 42 4.96 -12.11 39.30
N GLN A 43 4.55 -12.92 38.32
CA GLN A 43 3.32 -12.73 37.54
C GLN A 43 3.25 -11.37 36.82
N VAL A 44 4.40 -10.80 36.47
CA VAL A 44 4.47 -9.57 35.70
C VAL A 44 4.16 -9.89 34.24
N GLN A 45 3.18 -9.17 33.66
CA GLN A 45 2.84 -9.31 32.23
C GLN A 45 3.82 -8.55 31.35
N VAL A 46 5.01 -9.14 31.17
CA VAL A 46 6.08 -8.58 30.34
C VAL A 46 5.70 -8.69 28.86
N SER A 47 5.83 -7.57 28.14
CA SER A 47 5.62 -7.48 26.69
C SER A 47 6.95 -7.43 25.92
N ILE A 48 8.00 -6.86 26.52
CA ILE A 48 9.33 -6.72 25.91
C ILE A 48 10.40 -6.65 27.00
N LEU A 49 11.53 -7.31 26.75
CA LEU A 49 12.76 -7.20 27.52
C LEU A 49 13.85 -6.76 26.55
N ASN A 50 14.44 -5.58 26.73
CA ASN A 50 15.52 -5.11 25.86
C ASN A 50 16.52 -4.23 26.60
N SER A 51 17.70 -4.00 26.02
CA SER A 51 18.77 -3.21 26.64
C SER A 51 19.28 -2.14 25.69
N TYR A 52 19.21 -0.89 26.12
CA TYR A 52 19.68 0.27 25.35
C TYR A 52 20.29 1.31 26.28
N ARG A 53 20.86 2.36 25.71
CA ARG A 53 21.17 3.59 26.46
C ARG A 53 20.16 4.67 26.09
N ILE A 54 19.94 5.65 26.98
CA ILE A 54 19.12 6.83 26.69
C ILE A 54 19.96 8.08 26.84
N ALA A 55 19.94 8.97 25.85
CA ALA A 55 20.51 10.31 25.95
C ALA A 55 19.54 11.37 25.42
N ILE A 56 19.88 12.63 25.68
CA ILE A 56 19.24 13.77 25.04
C ILE A 56 19.73 13.85 23.59
N ALA A 57 18.79 13.90 22.65
CA ALA A 57 19.09 13.92 21.22
C ALA A 57 20.00 15.11 20.87
N GLY A 58 21.11 14.82 20.17
CA GLY A 58 22.07 15.83 19.70
C GLY A 58 23.10 16.30 20.74
N GLU A 59 23.04 15.83 21.99
CA GLU A 59 24.12 16.03 22.96
C GLU A 59 25.17 14.92 22.77
N LEU A 60 26.47 15.27 22.77
CA LEU A 60 27.61 14.34 22.66
C LEU A 60 28.34 14.15 24.03
N PRO A 61 27.71 13.55 25.06
CA PRO A 61 28.41 13.16 26.27
C PRO A 61 29.17 11.83 26.08
N PRO A 62 30.02 11.43 27.05
CA PRO A 62 30.46 10.03 27.16
C PRO A 62 29.25 9.08 27.15
N PRO A 63 29.43 7.81 26.76
CA PRO A 63 28.31 6.90 26.51
C PRO A 63 27.39 6.83 27.74
N PRO A 64 26.09 7.21 27.60
CA PRO A 64 25.15 7.26 28.72
C PRO A 64 24.98 5.87 29.35
N PRO A 65 24.64 5.75 30.65
CA PRO A 65 24.51 4.46 31.32
C PRO A 65 23.60 3.47 30.57
N PRO A 66 23.93 2.18 30.55
CA PRO A 66 23.05 1.16 29.99
C PRO A 66 21.84 0.90 30.90
N PHE A 67 20.71 0.60 30.28
CA PHE A 67 19.48 0.25 30.97
C PHE A 67 18.86 -1.00 30.36
N VAL A 68 18.34 -1.88 31.21
CA VAL A 68 17.35 -2.89 30.83
C VAL A 68 15.96 -2.27 30.92
N PHE A 69 15.27 -2.28 29.79
CA PHE A 69 13.89 -1.86 29.62
C PHE A 69 12.98 -3.07 29.72
N VAL A 70 12.10 -3.07 30.72
CA VAL A 70 11.04 -4.05 30.90
C VAL A 70 9.72 -3.38 30.57
N GLY A 71 9.21 -3.64 29.38
CA GLY A 71 7.92 -3.11 28.97
C GLY A 71 6.80 -4.02 29.46
N VAL A 72 5.81 -3.47 30.17
CA VAL A 72 4.67 -4.22 30.73
C VAL A 72 3.36 -3.80 30.09
N ASN A 73 2.41 -4.73 29.98
CA ASN A 73 1.09 -4.43 29.43
C ASN A 73 0.39 -3.30 30.20
N HIS A 74 -0.25 -2.37 29.49
CA HIS A 74 -0.93 -1.21 30.10
C HIS A 74 -1.96 -1.63 31.15
N GLY A 75 -1.92 -0.98 32.33
CA GLY A 75 -2.85 -1.23 33.43
C GLY A 75 -2.67 -2.56 34.17
N THR A 76 -1.61 -3.32 33.89
CA THR A 76 -1.40 -4.66 34.50
C THR A 76 -0.48 -4.66 35.72
N LEU A 77 0.25 -3.58 35.97
CA LEU A 77 1.22 -3.50 37.06
C LEU A 77 1.13 -2.15 37.78
N SER A 78 0.98 -2.18 39.11
CA SER A 78 0.99 -0.97 39.93
C SER A 78 2.41 -0.42 40.13
N GLY A 79 2.55 0.85 40.49
CA GLY A 79 3.85 1.47 40.74
C GLY A 79 4.70 0.76 41.81
N GLN A 80 4.08 0.30 42.91
CA GLN A 80 4.80 -0.40 43.98
C GLN A 80 5.34 -1.76 43.50
N PHE A 81 4.48 -2.59 42.91
CA PHE A 81 4.90 -3.87 42.33
C PHE A 81 5.90 -3.70 41.17
N GLY A 82 5.81 -2.59 40.43
CA GLY A 82 6.80 -2.21 39.42
C GLY A 82 8.18 -1.93 40.03
N LEU A 83 8.23 -1.21 41.15
CA LEU A 83 9.48 -0.97 41.87
C LEU A 83 10.10 -2.28 42.39
N ASP A 84 9.29 -3.15 42.99
CA ASP A 84 9.75 -4.44 43.52
C ASP A 84 10.31 -5.33 42.39
N ALA A 85 9.62 -5.40 41.25
CA ALA A 85 10.10 -6.10 40.07
C ALA A 85 11.41 -5.52 39.53
N ALA A 86 11.54 -4.19 39.47
CA ALA A 86 12.76 -3.51 39.03
C ALA A 86 13.96 -3.84 39.94
N LEU A 87 13.76 -3.83 41.26
CA LEU A 87 14.79 -4.15 42.26
C LEU A 87 15.23 -5.62 42.18
N GLY A 88 14.30 -6.54 41.94
CA GLY A 88 14.63 -7.95 41.73
C GLY A 88 15.43 -8.18 40.44
N CYS A 89 15.01 -7.57 39.33
CA CYS A 89 15.79 -7.59 38.09
C CYS A 89 17.19 -6.99 38.28
N ARG A 90 17.30 -5.88 39.03
CA ARG A 90 18.57 -5.25 39.34
C ARG A 90 19.48 -6.17 40.18
N SER A 91 18.92 -6.89 41.14
CA SER A 91 19.67 -7.84 41.98
C SER A 91 20.26 -8.97 41.13
N ILE A 92 19.49 -9.51 40.18
CA ILE A 92 19.96 -10.52 39.22
C ILE A 92 21.12 -9.99 38.36
N LEU A 93 21.02 -8.74 37.89
CA LEU A 93 22.10 -8.11 37.11
C LEU A 93 23.39 -7.99 37.94
N VAL A 94 23.29 -7.55 39.19
CA VAL A 94 24.43 -7.44 40.13
C VAL A 94 25.05 -8.81 40.41
N GLU A 95 24.24 -9.83 40.68
CA GLU A 95 24.71 -11.21 40.89
C GLU A 95 25.49 -11.77 39.69
N LYS A 96 25.17 -11.29 38.48
CA LYS A 96 25.84 -11.66 37.23
C LYS A 96 27.02 -10.74 36.88
N GLY A 97 27.39 -9.80 37.75
CA GLY A 97 28.54 -8.90 37.59
C GLY A 97 28.26 -7.65 36.77
N PHE A 98 26.99 -7.26 36.62
CA PHE A 98 26.57 -6.07 35.84
C PHE A 98 26.12 -4.93 36.74
N ASP A 99 27.06 -4.36 37.50
CA ASP A 99 26.80 -3.26 38.43
C ASP A 99 26.48 -1.91 37.77
N ASP A 100 26.79 -1.75 36.48
CA ASP A 100 26.60 -0.50 35.74
C ASP A 100 25.25 -0.39 35.03
N ILE A 101 24.43 -1.44 35.07
CA ILE A 101 23.13 -1.52 34.36
C ILE A 101 21.95 -1.26 35.29
N HIS A 102 21.13 -0.26 34.95
CA HIS A 102 19.89 0.04 35.68
C HIS A 102 18.66 -0.59 35.01
N VAL A 103 17.53 -0.67 35.72
CA VAL A 103 16.28 -1.24 35.22
C VAL A 103 15.21 -0.17 35.15
N ILE A 104 14.51 -0.08 34.02
CA ILE A 104 13.34 0.78 33.82
C ILE A 104 12.14 -0.09 33.51
N ILE A 105 11.09 0.03 34.33
CA ILE A 105 9.77 -0.51 34.05
C ILE A 105 8.93 0.58 33.41
N TYR A 106 8.26 0.28 32.31
CA TYR A 106 7.38 1.22 31.62
C TYR A 106 6.24 0.48 30.94
N GLU A 107 5.11 1.16 30.75
CA GLU A 107 4.01 0.58 30.00
C GLU A 107 4.36 0.51 28.51
N SER A 108 4.17 -0.68 27.93
CA SER A 108 4.49 -0.99 26.55
C SER A 108 3.51 -2.03 26.01
N VAL A 109 3.26 -1.99 24.70
CA VAL A 109 2.52 -3.02 23.98
C VAL A 109 3.40 -3.49 22.84
N PHE A 110 3.91 -4.72 22.96
CA PHE A 110 4.59 -5.37 21.85
C PHE A 110 3.57 -5.67 20.75
N THR A 111 3.64 -4.89 19.66
CA THR A 111 2.89 -5.17 18.44
C THR A 111 3.83 -5.83 17.45
N ARG A 112 3.49 -7.04 17.00
CA ARG A 112 4.08 -7.57 15.77
C ARG A 112 3.72 -6.60 14.64
N PHE A 113 4.72 -6.09 13.92
CA PHE A 113 4.45 -5.26 12.75
C PHE A 113 3.60 -6.05 11.75
N ARG A 114 2.35 -5.59 11.55
CA ARG A 114 1.44 -6.08 10.51
C ARG A 114 1.43 -5.04 9.40
N ALA A 115 2.57 -4.95 8.73
CA ALA A 115 2.79 -3.99 7.67
C ALA A 115 2.52 -4.63 6.31
N LEU A 116 2.08 -3.83 5.34
CA LEU A 116 2.03 -4.27 3.94
C LEU A 116 3.44 -4.68 3.49
N TYR A 117 3.53 -5.61 2.55
CA TYR A 117 4.83 -6.04 2.05
C TYR A 117 5.49 -4.94 1.22
N LYS A 118 6.82 -4.91 1.26
CA LYS A 118 7.59 -4.27 0.20
C LYS A 118 7.37 -5.05 -1.09
N SER A 119 7.18 -4.38 -2.23
CA SER A 119 7.13 -5.06 -3.53
C SER A 119 8.37 -5.94 -3.69
N ALA A 120 8.17 -7.24 -3.87
CA ALA A 120 9.27 -8.21 -3.89
C ALA A 120 10.16 -8.01 -5.12
N ILE A 121 11.39 -8.54 -5.11
CA ILE A 121 12.22 -8.58 -6.31
C ILE A 121 11.67 -9.60 -7.31
N THR A 122 11.90 -9.39 -8.61
CA THR A 122 11.33 -10.24 -9.68
C THR A 122 11.74 -11.71 -9.56
N ALA A 123 12.95 -12.00 -9.07
CA ALA A 123 13.41 -13.38 -8.86
C ALA A 123 12.71 -14.11 -7.70
N ASN A 124 11.96 -13.39 -6.85
CA ASN A 124 11.23 -14.03 -5.77
C ASN A 124 9.98 -14.74 -6.34
N PRO A 125 9.78 -16.04 -6.11
CA PRO A 125 8.64 -16.77 -6.65
C PRO A 125 7.28 -16.11 -6.34
N ILE A 126 7.13 -15.48 -5.17
CA ILE A 126 5.86 -14.85 -4.76
C ILE A 126 5.63 -13.46 -5.37
N ALA A 127 6.54 -12.92 -6.18
CA ALA A 127 6.56 -11.49 -6.52
C ALA A 127 5.26 -10.95 -7.10
N ILE A 128 4.58 -11.72 -7.96
CA ILE A 128 3.31 -11.34 -8.58
C ILE A 128 2.15 -11.59 -7.61
N ILE A 129 2.14 -12.73 -6.94
CA ILE A 129 1.00 -13.17 -6.10
C ILE A 129 0.92 -12.38 -4.79
N CYS A 130 2.04 -11.87 -4.28
CA CYS A 130 2.05 -11.02 -3.08
C CYS A 130 1.69 -9.55 -3.35
N GLU A 131 1.59 -9.15 -4.62
CA GLU A 131 1.33 -7.77 -5.05
C GLU A 131 0.13 -7.12 -4.34
N PRO A 132 -1.04 -7.80 -4.21
CA PRO A 132 -2.21 -7.21 -3.55
C PRO A 132 -1.99 -6.89 -2.07
N PHE A 133 -0.98 -7.51 -1.45
CA PHE A 133 -0.58 -7.30 -0.05
C PHE A 133 0.63 -6.38 0.08
N SER A 134 1.08 -5.76 -1.01
CA SER A 134 2.25 -4.89 -1.04
C SER A 134 1.87 -3.41 -1.04
N THR A 135 2.86 -2.52 -0.90
CA THR A 135 2.61 -1.07 -0.96
C THR A 135 2.45 -0.51 -2.38
N SER A 136 2.46 -1.36 -3.42
CA SER A 136 2.19 -0.93 -4.80
C SER A 136 0.78 -0.32 -4.94
N LEU A 137 0.57 0.42 -6.03
CA LEU A 137 -0.74 0.96 -6.36
C LEU A 137 -1.69 -0.13 -6.85
N GLY A 138 -2.99 0.08 -6.62
CA GLY A 138 -3.99 -0.97 -6.75
C GLY A 138 -4.51 -1.47 -5.39
N LEU A 139 -4.14 -0.80 -4.28
CA LEU A 139 -4.60 -1.17 -2.95
C LEU A 139 -6.13 -1.18 -2.85
N SER A 140 -6.69 -2.35 -2.57
CA SER A 140 -8.09 -2.50 -2.20
C SER A 140 -8.37 -1.83 -0.86
N ILE A 141 -9.34 -0.92 -0.82
CA ILE A 141 -9.75 -0.21 0.40
C ILE A 141 -11.26 -0.15 0.55
N CYS A 142 -11.73 -0.02 1.78
CA CYS A 142 -13.14 0.16 2.11
C CYS A 142 -13.32 0.96 3.42
N PRO A 143 -14.50 1.55 3.68
CA PRO A 143 -14.85 2.03 5.01
C PRO A 143 -14.92 0.86 5.99
N ALA A 144 -14.29 0.98 7.16
CA ALA A 144 -14.33 -0.09 8.17
C ALA A 144 -15.74 -0.38 8.70
N THR A 145 -16.67 0.58 8.59
CA THR A 145 -18.08 0.44 8.98
C THR A 145 -18.94 -0.25 7.92
N SER A 146 -18.45 -0.40 6.70
CA SER A 146 -19.16 -1.03 5.59
C SER A 146 -18.18 -1.74 4.66
N PRO A 147 -17.56 -2.84 5.12
CA PRO A 147 -16.47 -3.53 4.43
C PRO A 147 -16.89 -4.24 3.13
N ASN A 148 -18.19 -4.21 2.80
CA ASN A 148 -18.74 -4.73 1.56
C ASN A 148 -18.77 -3.70 0.42
N ILE A 149 -18.43 -2.44 0.67
CA ILE A 149 -18.26 -1.40 -0.35
C ILE A 149 -16.76 -1.18 -0.53
N GLU A 150 -16.22 -1.74 -1.61
CA GLU A 150 -14.79 -1.71 -1.91
C GLU A 150 -14.49 -0.75 -3.05
N GLY A 151 -13.32 -0.14 -3.00
CA GLY A 151 -12.71 0.65 -4.06
C GLY A 151 -11.19 0.47 -4.04
N THR A 152 -10.49 1.34 -4.76
CA THR A 152 -9.03 1.33 -4.86
C THR A 152 -8.42 2.61 -4.30
N GLY A 153 -7.29 2.50 -3.61
CA GLY A 153 -6.41 3.63 -3.32
C GLY A 153 -5.76 4.16 -4.60
N GLY A 154 -5.79 5.47 -4.81
CA GLY A 154 -5.26 6.09 -6.02
C GLY A 154 -3.74 6.19 -6.00
N PHE A 155 -3.22 7.12 -5.23
CA PHE A 155 -1.78 7.32 -5.08
C PHE A 155 -1.46 7.95 -3.73
N TYR A 156 -0.23 7.72 -3.27
CA TYR A 156 0.27 8.31 -2.05
C TYR A 156 0.81 9.71 -2.28
N PHE A 157 0.77 10.55 -1.25
CA PHE A 157 1.45 11.84 -1.26
C PHE A 157 1.87 12.24 0.15
N LEU A 158 2.77 13.21 0.22
CA LEU A 158 3.12 13.90 1.46
C LEU A 158 2.61 15.34 1.39
N ASP A 159 2.08 15.84 2.49
CA ASP A 159 1.83 17.26 2.64
C ASP A 159 3.13 17.93 3.12
N LYS A 160 3.63 18.95 2.40
CA LYS A 160 4.84 19.66 2.83
C LYS A 160 4.71 20.30 4.21
N ALA A 161 3.49 20.60 4.66
CA ALA A 161 3.23 21.10 6.00
C ALA A 161 3.29 20.01 7.09
N LYS A 162 3.33 18.73 6.72
CA LYS A 162 3.33 17.56 7.61
C LYS A 162 4.37 16.53 7.18
N PRO A 163 5.68 16.83 7.32
CA PRO A 163 6.74 15.91 6.95
C PRO A 163 6.63 14.59 7.73
N GLY A 164 6.96 13.46 7.08
CA GLY A 164 6.88 12.12 7.66
C GLY A 164 5.48 11.49 7.73
N VAL A 165 4.42 12.22 7.37
CA VAL A 165 3.04 11.69 7.38
C VAL A 165 2.60 11.31 5.98
N LEU A 166 2.41 10.01 5.74
CA LEU A 166 1.94 9.47 4.46
C LEU A 166 0.43 9.59 4.32
N PHE A 167 -0.01 10.19 3.21
CA PHE A 167 -1.42 10.24 2.82
C PHE A 167 -1.68 9.40 1.58
N LEU A 168 -2.92 8.94 1.43
CA LEU A 168 -3.45 8.27 0.24
C LEU A 168 -4.66 9.04 -0.28
N LEU A 169 -4.65 9.37 -1.58
CA LEU A 169 -5.80 9.95 -2.28
C LEU A 169 -6.65 8.83 -2.89
N THR A 170 -7.97 8.94 -2.79
CA THR A 170 -8.93 8.03 -3.44
C THR A 170 -10.23 8.78 -3.79
N ALA A 171 -11.16 8.13 -4.47
CA ALA A 171 -12.49 8.66 -4.74
C ALA A 171 -13.33 8.73 -3.45
N ARG A 172 -14.09 9.80 -3.25
CA ARG A 172 -14.88 9.97 -2.02
C ARG A 172 -16.01 8.97 -1.94
N HIS A 173 -16.71 8.68 -3.03
CA HIS A 173 -17.85 7.76 -2.99
C HIS A 173 -17.48 6.35 -2.53
N VAL A 174 -16.20 5.96 -2.63
CA VAL A 174 -15.66 4.71 -2.05
C VAL A 174 -15.73 4.73 -0.53
N LEU A 175 -15.41 5.87 0.09
CA LEU A 175 -15.35 6.01 1.55
C LEU A 175 -16.63 6.59 2.18
N PHE A 176 -17.47 7.22 1.36
CA PHE A 176 -18.72 7.89 1.74
C PHE A 176 -19.79 7.58 0.68
N HIS A 177 -20.45 6.44 0.82
CA HIS A 177 -21.40 5.97 -0.19
C HIS A 177 -22.55 6.98 -0.40
N PRO A 178 -22.77 7.50 -1.62
CA PRO A 178 -23.73 8.58 -1.88
C PRO A 178 -25.15 8.30 -1.37
N ASP A 179 -25.62 7.06 -1.51
CA ASP A 179 -26.97 6.68 -1.07
C ASP A 179 -27.10 6.38 0.43
N LYS A 180 -25.99 6.18 1.15
CA LYS A 180 -26.00 5.81 2.57
C LYS A 180 -25.63 6.97 3.48
N GLU A 181 -24.99 8.00 2.92
CA GLU A 181 -24.37 9.06 3.69
C GLU A 181 -24.71 10.45 3.14
N LYS A 182 -24.87 11.41 4.04
CA LYS A 182 -25.10 12.81 3.65
C LYS A 182 -23.87 13.35 2.93
N ASN A 183 -24.10 13.95 1.77
CA ASN A 183 -23.06 14.60 0.99
C ASN A 183 -22.62 15.93 1.64
N ARG A 184 -21.68 15.85 2.59
CA ARG A 184 -21.15 17.00 3.34
C ARG A 184 -19.64 16.92 3.42
N LEU A 185 -19.01 18.08 3.64
CA LEU A 185 -17.60 18.17 3.97
C LEU A 185 -17.31 17.36 5.24
N PHE A 186 -16.35 16.45 5.12
CA PHE A 186 -15.74 15.77 6.25
C PHE A 186 -14.33 16.33 6.46
N LYS A 187 -14.03 16.76 7.70
CA LYS A 187 -12.68 17.14 8.12
C LYS A 187 -12.44 16.60 9.52
N PHE A 188 -11.49 15.68 9.65
CA PHE A 188 -11.12 15.12 10.95
C PHE A 188 -10.38 16.17 11.78
N ARG A 189 -10.71 16.27 13.07
CA ARG A 189 -10.01 17.11 14.03
C ARG A 189 -9.79 16.27 15.29
N ALA A 190 -8.53 16.03 15.67
CA ALA A 190 -8.25 15.28 16.89
C ALA A 190 -8.76 16.05 18.13
N GLY A 191 -9.24 15.32 19.15
CA GLY A 191 -9.60 15.89 20.46
C GLY A 191 -10.97 16.56 20.57
N ASN A 192 -11.79 16.57 19.51
CA ASN A 192 -13.15 17.14 19.53
C ASN A 192 -14.25 16.08 19.79
N GLY A 193 -13.88 14.86 20.18
CA GLY A 193 -14.81 13.74 20.39
C GLY A 193 -15.38 13.09 19.11
N GLN A 194 -15.03 13.59 17.92
CA GLN A 194 -15.44 12.97 16.66
C GLN A 194 -14.68 11.67 16.43
N ALA A 195 -15.39 10.56 16.25
CA ALA A 195 -14.78 9.28 15.90
C ALA A 195 -14.05 9.37 14.55
N ALA A 196 -12.82 8.88 14.51
CA ALA A 196 -12.07 8.77 13.27
C ALA A 196 -12.80 7.82 12.30
N ARG A 197 -12.95 8.23 11.04
CA ARG A 197 -13.48 7.36 9.99
C ARG A 197 -12.38 6.42 9.52
N LYS A 198 -12.32 5.24 10.13
CA LYS A 198 -11.33 4.22 9.84
C LYS A 198 -11.49 3.67 8.42
N VAL A 199 -10.37 3.52 7.73
CA VAL A 199 -10.26 2.90 6.42
C VAL A 199 -9.62 1.53 6.61
N MET A 200 -10.18 0.52 5.95
CA MET A 200 -9.72 -0.86 6.00
C MET A 200 -9.10 -1.24 4.65
N PHE A 201 -7.92 -1.86 4.70
CA PHE A 201 -7.26 -2.54 3.59
C PHE A 201 -7.97 -3.86 3.30
N MET A 202 -8.51 -4.01 2.09
CA MET A 202 -9.38 -5.12 1.67
C MET A 202 -10.63 -5.30 2.52
N GLY A 203 -11.80 -5.31 1.89
CA GLY A 203 -13.00 -5.85 2.53
C GLY A 203 -12.93 -7.37 2.65
N GLY A 204 -13.93 -7.98 3.28
CA GLY A 204 -13.98 -9.44 3.43
C GLY A 204 -13.97 -10.17 2.07
N ALA A 205 -14.63 -9.60 1.06
CA ALA A 205 -14.70 -10.17 -0.28
C ALA A 205 -13.34 -10.08 -1.00
N ALA A 206 -12.68 -8.92 -1.03
CA ALA A 206 -11.35 -8.77 -1.62
C ALA A 206 -10.32 -9.71 -0.98
N PHE A 207 -10.30 -9.78 0.35
CA PHE A 207 -9.37 -10.64 1.06
C PHE A 207 -9.56 -12.12 0.69
N GLN A 208 -10.81 -12.59 0.66
CA GLN A 208 -11.11 -13.96 0.24
C GLN A 208 -10.74 -14.22 -1.23
N ARG A 209 -10.94 -13.27 -2.14
CA ARG A 209 -10.50 -13.38 -3.54
C ARG A 209 -8.99 -13.57 -3.61
N CYS A 210 -8.21 -12.78 -2.87
CA CYS A 210 -6.76 -12.89 -2.85
C CYS A 210 -6.29 -14.23 -2.24
N CYS A 211 -6.89 -14.70 -1.14
CA CYS A 211 -6.58 -16.03 -0.59
C CYS A 211 -6.83 -17.15 -1.62
N LYS A 212 -7.99 -17.11 -2.30
CA LYS A 212 -8.32 -18.09 -3.36
C LYS A 212 -7.38 -18.03 -4.56
N ALA A 213 -6.85 -16.85 -4.88
CA ALA A 213 -5.85 -16.71 -5.94
C ALA A 213 -4.53 -17.40 -5.55
N ILE A 214 -4.09 -17.25 -4.29
CA ILE A 214 -2.91 -17.97 -3.77
C ILE A 214 -3.15 -19.49 -3.76
N GLU A 215 -4.31 -19.94 -3.28
CA GLU A 215 -4.70 -21.37 -3.30
C GLU A 215 -4.70 -21.95 -4.72
N SER A 216 -5.28 -21.22 -5.68
CA SER A 216 -5.26 -21.60 -7.10
C SER A 216 -3.84 -21.70 -7.64
N ALA A 217 -2.95 -20.77 -7.27
CA ALA A 217 -1.55 -20.80 -7.69
C ALA A 217 -0.80 -22.01 -7.11
N ILE A 218 -1.07 -22.40 -5.86
CA ILE A 218 -0.54 -23.63 -5.25
C ILE A 218 -1.00 -24.85 -6.07
N GLY A 219 -2.30 -24.94 -6.37
CA GLY A 219 -2.85 -26.02 -7.21
C GLY A 219 -2.23 -26.05 -8.61
N GLY A 220 -1.97 -24.89 -9.22
CA GLY A 220 -1.28 -24.78 -10.50
C GLY A 220 0.14 -25.34 -10.47
N GLN A 221 0.92 -25.07 -9.41
CA GLN A 221 2.26 -25.64 -9.25
C GLN A 221 2.22 -27.16 -9.04
N GLN A 222 1.22 -27.67 -8.31
CA GLN A 222 1.03 -29.10 -8.15
C GLN A 222 0.77 -29.80 -9.49
N LEU A 223 -0.08 -29.22 -10.36
CA LEU A 223 -0.33 -29.75 -11.70
C LEU A 223 0.94 -29.76 -12.57
N ILE A 224 1.76 -28.71 -12.48
CA ILE A 224 3.04 -28.63 -13.19
C ILE A 224 3.98 -29.75 -12.70
N ILE A 225 4.10 -29.93 -11.38
CA ILE A 225 4.91 -31.00 -10.78
C ILE A 225 4.45 -32.38 -11.28
N ASP A 226 3.15 -32.64 -11.31
CA ASP A 226 2.63 -33.94 -11.74
C ASP A 226 2.75 -34.16 -13.26
N GLN A 227 2.72 -33.10 -14.07
CA GLN A 227 3.09 -33.18 -15.48
C GLN A 227 4.59 -33.49 -15.65
N LEU A 228 5.47 -32.82 -14.90
CA LEU A 228 6.92 -33.01 -14.96
C LEU A 228 7.32 -34.43 -14.53
N LYS A 229 6.66 -35.02 -13.53
CA LYS A 229 6.87 -36.43 -13.15
C LYS A 229 6.57 -37.38 -14.31
N ARG A 230 5.45 -37.19 -15.03
CA ARG A 230 5.11 -38.01 -16.20
C ARG A 230 6.14 -37.86 -17.33
N ARG A 231 6.58 -36.63 -17.60
CA ARG A 231 7.67 -36.37 -18.56
C ARG A 231 8.98 -37.09 -18.17
N LEU A 232 9.29 -37.16 -16.87
CA LEU A 232 10.45 -37.91 -16.38
C LEU A 232 10.31 -39.42 -16.61
N GLU A 233 9.12 -39.98 -16.38
CA GLU A 233 8.82 -41.40 -16.63
C GLU A 233 8.99 -41.74 -18.12
N ASP A 234 8.46 -40.90 -19.01
CA ASP A 234 8.60 -41.08 -20.46
C ASP A 234 10.08 -41.02 -20.88
N ALA A 235 10.83 -40.03 -20.38
CA ALA A 235 12.27 -39.88 -20.68
C ALA A 235 13.13 -41.02 -20.12
N ASN A 236 12.74 -41.65 -19.01
CA ASN A 236 13.46 -42.80 -18.46
C ASN A 236 13.28 -44.07 -19.30
N GLY A 237 12.29 -44.11 -20.20
CA GLY A 237 12.09 -45.19 -21.17
C GLY A 237 12.97 -45.10 -22.42
N LEU A 238 13.79 -44.04 -22.54
CA LEU A 238 14.59 -43.71 -23.71
C LEU A 238 16.07 -43.50 -23.32
N GLU A 239 17.00 -43.92 -24.20
CA GLU A 239 18.46 -43.84 -23.97
C GLU A 239 19.18 -42.89 -24.93
N ASP A 240 18.45 -42.09 -25.70
CA ASP A 240 19.04 -41.13 -26.66
C ASP A 240 19.41 -39.77 -26.02
N GLU A 241 20.08 -38.92 -26.80
CA GLU A 241 20.48 -37.58 -26.36
C GLU A 241 19.30 -36.65 -26.05
N GLU A 242 18.15 -36.85 -26.71
CA GLU A 242 16.94 -36.06 -26.47
C GLU A 242 16.35 -36.39 -25.08
N ALA A 243 16.38 -37.66 -24.68
CA ALA A 243 15.96 -38.11 -23.37
C ALA A 243 16.79 -37.47 -22.23
N GLU A 244 18.10 -37.29 -22.44
CA GLU A 244 18.95 -36.62 -21.46
C GLU A 244 18.65 -35.12 -21.35
N GLN A 245 18.43 -34.44 -22.49
CA GLN A 245 18.01 -33.04 -22.49
C GLN A 245 16.68 -32.84 -21.75
N GLU A 246 15.74 -33.76 -21.96
CA GLU A 246 14.45 -33.76 -21.28
C GLU A 246 14.59 -33.97 -19.77
N ARG A 247 15.44 -34.92 -19.32
CA ARG A 247 15.74 -35.12 -17.89
C ARG A 247 16.31 -33.86 -17.22
N VAL A 248 17.22 -33.15 -17.88
CA VAL A 248 17.79 -31.89 -17.38
C VAL A 248 16.71 -30.79 -17.29
N ALA A 249 15.90 -30.64 -18.33
CA ALA A 249 14.81 -29.66 -18.36
C ALA A 249 13.76 -29.93 -17.27
N VAL A 250 13.37 -31.20 -17.10
CA VAL A 250 12.44 -31.64 -16.06
C VAL A 250 13.02 -31.41 -14.67
N GLY A 251 14.29 -31.75 -14.44
CA GLY A 251 14.97 -31.52 -13.16
C GLY A 251 14.94 -30.04 -12.76
N LYS A 252 15.25 -29.14 -13.69
CA LYS A 252 15.17 -27.69 -13.46
C LYS A 252 13.73 -27.25 -13.13
N GLY A 253 12.75 -27.67 -13.95
CA GLY A 253 11.35 -27.33 -13.73
C GLY A 253 10.80 -27.83 -12.39
N MET A 254 11.25 -29.00 -11.93
CA MET A 254 10.82 -29.60 -10.66
C MET A 254 11.31 -28.76 -9.47
N VAL A 255 12.57 -28.30 -9.52
CA VAL A 255 13.15 -27.44 -8.49
C VAL A 255 12.39 -26.11 -8.42
N GLU A 256 12.15 -25.47 -9.57
CA GLU A 256 11.44 -24.19 -9.66
C GLU A 256 10.00 -24.29 -9.15
N ALA A 257 9.23 -25.29 -9.61
CA ALA A 257 7.84 -25.47 -9.22
C ALA A 257 7.70 -25.83 -7.73
N THR A 258 8.58 -26.68 -7.19
CA THR A 258 8.56 -27.07 -5.76
C THR A 258 8.91 -25.87 -4.87
N ALA A 259 9.91 -25.08 -5.26
CA ALA A 259 10.29 -23.86 -4.54
C ALA A 259 9.14 -22.82 -4.55
N ALA A 260 8.51 -22.62 -5.70
CA ALA A 260 7.36 -21.73 -5.85
C ALA A 260 6.17 -22.20 -4.99
N MET A 261 5.80 -23.48 -5.05
CA MET A 261 4.71 -24.05 -4.26
C MET A 261 4.96 -23.88 -2.75
N THR A 262 6.18 -24.14 -2.28
CA THR A 262 6.57 -23.94 -0.88
C THR A 262 6.45 -22.47 -0.46
N ALA A 263 6.90 -21.55 -1.33
CA ALA A 263 6.79 -20.12 -1.09
C ALA A 263 5.33 -19.65 -1.05
N TYR A 264 4.47 -20.17 -1.93
CA TYR A 264 3.04 -19.83 -1.97
C TYR A 264 2.30 -20.34 -0.73
N GLN A 265 2.60 -21.57 -0.28
CA GLN A 265 2.02 -22.12 0.94
C GLN A 265 2.41 -21.30 2.17
N LYS A 266 3.68 -20.86 2.24
CA LYS A 266 4.15 -19.95 3.30
C LYS A 266 3.42 -18.60 3.24
N LEU A 267 3.32 -18.00 2.05
CA LEU A 267 2.60 -16.74 1.84
C LEU A 267 1.15 -16.84 2.30
N LEU A 268 0.44 -17.91 1.92
CA LEU A 268 -0.95 -18.12 2.31
C LEU A 268 -1.09 -18.18 3.84
N ASN A 269 -0.21 -18.93 4.51
CA ASN A 269 -0.20 -19.04 5.97
C ASN A 269 0.05 -17.69 6.63
N ASP A 270 1.02 -16.92 6.15
CA ASP A 270 1.34 -15.59 6.67
C ASP A 270 0.19 -14.61 6.44
N VAL A 271 -0.41 -14.60 5.25
CA VAL A 271 -1.55 -13.75 4.89
C VAL A 271 -2.75 -14.05 5.78
N ILE A 272 -3.10 -15.32 5.95
CA ILE A 272 -4.20 -15.75 6.83
C ILE A 272 -3.90 -15.32 8.28
N ARG A 273 -2.69 -15.56 8.77
CA ARG A 273 -2.29 -15.21 10.14
C ARG A 273 -2.34 -13.71 10.40
N HIS A 274 -1.96 -12.89 9.43
CA HIS A 274 -1.85 -11.45 9.60
C HIS A 274 -3.16 -10.71 9.36
N TRP A 275 -3.90 -11.09 8.32
CA TRP A 275 -4.96 -10.28 7.75
C TRP A 275 -6.37 -10.88 7.88
N LYS A 276 -6.53 -12.13 8.32
CA LYS A 276 -7.87 -12.74 8.52
C LYS A 276 -8.73 -11.99 9.52
N VAL A 277 -8.12 -11.37 10.53
CA VAL A 277 -8.79 -10.55 11.54
C VAL A 277 -8.95 -9.13 10.99
N GLU A 278 -10.18 -8.62 10.95
CA GLU A 278 -10.51 -7.35 10.27
C GLU A 278 -9.86 -6.14 10.93
N GLU A 279 -9.71 -6.14 12.25
CA GLU A 279 -9.08 -5.06 13.00
C GLU A 279 -7.60 -4.88 12.63
N ASN A 280 -6.94 -5.95 12.17
CA ASN A 280 -5.56 -5.88 11.69
C ASN A 280 -5.46 -5.23 10.32
N ARG A 281 -6.58 -5.12 9.60
CA ARG A 281 -6.64 -4.54 8.26
C ARG A 281 -6.93 -3.05 8.27
N ILE A 282 -7.06 -2.40 9.44
CA ILE A 282 -7.25 -0.94 9.48
C ILE A 282 -5.96 -0.24 9.03
N ILE A 283 -5.99 0.31 7.81
CA ILE A 283 -4.82 0.92 7.18
C ILE A 283 -4.60 2.37 7.62
N GLY A 284 -5.66 3.06 8.03
CA GLY A 284 -5.62 4.47 8.34
C GLY A 284 -6.99 5.06 8.67
N HIS A 285 -7.11 6.37 8.51
CA HIS A 285 -8.39 7.07 8.67
C HIS A 285 -8.51 8.26 7.72
N VAL A 286 -9.75 8.63 7.38
CA VAL A 286 -10.02 9.81 6.56
C VAL A 286 -9.67 11.07 7.35
N THR A 287 -8.93 11.99 6.74
CA THR A 287 -8.63 13.31 7.31
C THR A 287 -9.44 14.43 6.66
N LEU A 288 -9.71 14.31 5.37
CA LEU A 288 -10.46 15.29 4.58
C LEU A 288 -11.25 14.60 3.48
N SER A 289 -12.49 15.03 3.25
CA SER A 289 -13.25 14.73 2.05
C SER A 289 -14.28 15.84 1.81
N PRO A 290 -14.13 16.67 0.76
CA PRO A 290 -15.15 17.64 0.37
C PRO A 290 -16.47 16.96 0.02
N PRO A 291 -17.62 17.66 -0.03
CA PRO A 291 -18.82 17.07 -0.62
C PRO A 291 -18.61 16.81 -2.11
N ILE A 292 -19.19 15.74 -2.65
CA ILE A 292 -19.30 15.53 -4.09
C ILE A 292 -19.99 16.76 -4.68
N SER A 293 -19.34 17.43 -5.62
CA SER A 293 -19.96 18.51 -6.36
C SER A 293 -19.67 18.34 -7.85
N LEU A 294 -20.71 18.57 -8.65
CA LEU A 294 -20.63 18.48 -10.09
C LEU A 294 -20.26 19.86 -10.63
N ASP A 295 -19.40 19.90 -11.64
CA ASP A 295 -19.02 21.14 -12.34
C ASP A 295 -18.52 22.22 -11.37
N TYR A 296 -17.38 21.89 -10.75
CA TYR A 296 -16.70 22.76 -9.78
C TYR A 296 -15.91 23.89 -10.46
N GLY A 297 -15.66 25.00 -9.76
CA GLY A 297 -14.78 26.09 -10.21
C GLY A 297 -15.49 27.37 -10.66
N ASP A 298 -14.75 28.48 -10.67
CA ASP A 298 -15.30 29.85 -10.79
C ASP A 298 -15.99 30.14 -12.14
N ASN A 299 -15.59 29.46 -13.21
CA ASN A 299 -16.23 29.53 -14.53
C ASN A 299 -17.07 28.28 -14.85
N GLY A 300 -17.24 27.38 -13.87
CA GLY A 300 -17.91 26.09 -13.98
C GLY A 300 -17.61 25.41 -15.32
N PHE A 301 -18.68 25.10 -16.04
CA PHE A 301 -18.61 24.25 -17.23
C PHE A 301 -17.89 24.93 -18.39
N ASN A 302 -17.78 26.26 -18.36
CA ASN A 302 -17.09 27.04 -19.37
C ASN A 302 -15.60 27.27 -19.03
N GLY A 303 -15.17 26.90 -17.82
CA GLY A 303 -13.78 26.99 -17.37
C GLY A 303 -12.98 25.69 -17.50
N ASP A 304 -11.71 25.76 -17.10
CA ASP A 304 -10.80 24.61 -17.09
C ASP A 304 -11.07 23.63 -15.93
N ASP A 305 -11.85 24.01 -14.92
CA ASP A 305 -11.99 23.28 -13.64
C ASP A 305 -13.35 22.57 -13.43
N GLY A 306 -14.24 22.56 -14.44
CA GLY A 306 -15.61 22.00 -14.40
C GLY A 306 -15.76 20.48 -14.24
N PHE A 307 -14.84 19.83 -13.53
CA PHE A 307 -14.84 18.40 -13.22
C PHE A 307 -15.79 18.05 -12.06
N THR A 308 -16.04 16.76 -11.87
CA THR A 308 -16.63 16.25 -10.63
C THR A 308 -15.61 16.29 -9.48
N ASP A 309 -15.99 16.91 -8.35
CA ASP A 309 -15.18 17.01 -7.14
C ASP A 309 -15.44 15.81 -6.21
N ASP A 310 -14.91 14.64 -6.57
CA ASP A 310 -15.13 13.38 -5.86
C ASP A 310 -13.82 12.75 -5.38
N TRP A 311 -13.32 13.22 -4.22
CA TRP A 311 -12.08 12.72 -3.63
C TRP A 311 -12.05 12.75 -2.10
N ALA A 312 -11.23 11.89 -1.53
CA ALA A 312 -10.97 11.81 -0.09
C ALA A 312 -9.48 11.58 0.17
N VAL A 313 -9.01 12.09 1.30
CA VAL A 313 -7.65 11.93 1.81
C VAL A 313 -7.67 11.03 3.03
N VAL A 314 -6.86 10.00 2.98
CA VAL A 314 -6.64 9.04 4.07
C VAL A 314 -5.23 9.26 4.62
N GLU A 315 -5.11 9.46 5.92
CA GLU A 315 -3.82 9.37 6.60
C GLU A 315 -3.52 7.90 6.89
N ILE A 316 -2.39 7.41 6.37
CA ILE A 316 -1.96 6.02 6.52
C ILE A 316 -1.22 5.86 7.84
N TYR A 317 -1.55 4.80 8.57
CA TYR A 317 -0.85 4.51 9.83
C TYR A 317 0.57 4.02 9.58
N PRO A 318 1.59 4.55 10.30
CA PRO A 318 2.97 4.09 10.19
C PRO A 318 3.16 2.60 10.52
N SER A 319 2.26 2.00 11.29
CA SER A 319 2.27 0.56 11.55
C SER A 319 1.97 -0.29 10.31
N MET A 320 1.37 0.31 9.28
CA MET A 320 0.90 -0.35 8.05
C MET A 320 1.87 -0.08 6.89
N ILE A 321 2.27 1.18 6.72
CA ILE A 321 3.25 1.61 5.72
C ILE A 321 4.25 2.57 6.37
N ALA A 322 5.53 2.22 6.30
CA ALA A 322 6.67 2.96 6.83
C ALA A 322 7.85 2.90 5.86
N LYS A 323 8.94 3.59 6.21
CA LYS A 323 10.19 3.62 5.44
C LYS A 323 10.72 2.26 4.96
N LEU A 324 10.55 1.20 5.76
CA LEU A 324 11.13 -0.12 5.45
C LEU A 324 10.38 -0.89 4.35
N ASN A 325 9.06 -0.71 4.27
CA ASN A 325 8.22 -1.41 3.29
C ASN A 325 7.73 -0.51 2.15
N PHE A 326 7.77 0.81 2.31
CA PHE A 326 7.41 1.74 1.25
C PHE A 326 8.48 1.81 0.16
N VAL A 327 8.05 1.93 -1.10
CA VAL A 327 8.93 2.09 -2.27
C VAL A 327 8.58 3.30 -3.13
N GLY A 328 7.67 4.16 -2.67
CA GLY A 328 7.06 5.23 -3.46
C GLY A 328 5.84 4.77 -4.26
N ASN A 329 5.24 5.69 -5.01
CA ASN A 329 4.19 5.37 -5.97
C ASN A 329 4.74 4.52 -7.12
N VAL A 330 4.45 3.23 -7.09
CA VAL A 330 4.83 2.27 -8.14
C VAL A 330 3.65 1.38 -8.50
N MET A 331 3.50 1.09 -9.79
CA MET A 331 2.56 0.08 -10.30
C MET A 331 3.36 -1.17 -10.67
N ASP A 332 2.99 -2.33 -10.14
CA ASP A 332 3.63 -3.60 -10.49
C ASP A 332 3.04 -4.10 -11.81
N LEU A 333 3.90 -4.26 -12.83
CA LEU A 333 3.49 -4.70 -14.16
C LEU A 333 3.58 -6.22 -14.36
N GLY A 334 3.94 -6.97 -13.32
CA GLY A 334 4.31 -8.38 -13.41
C GLY A 334 3.14 -9.33 -13.68
N SER A 335 1.90 -8.88 -13.54
CA SER A 335 0.72 -9.73 -13.80
C SER A 335 0.46 -10.01 -15.28
N ILE A 336 1.12 -9.26 -16.19
CA ILE A 336 1.04 -9.43 -17.64
C ILE A 336 2.44 -9.66 -18.18
N ALA A 337 2.58 -10.55 -19.17
CA ALA A 337 3.85 -10.84 -19.80
C ALA A 337 4.48 -9.59 -20.46
N VAL A 338 5.81 -9.53 -20.49
CA VAL A 338 6.55 -8.33 -20.94
C VAL A 338 6.23 -7.98 -22.39
N ASP A 339 6.26 -8.97 -23.28
CA ASP A 339 5.98 -8.83 -24.71
C ASP A 339 4.51 -8.45 -24.94
N GLU A 340 3.59 -9.10 -24.22
CA GLU A 340 2.17 -8.81 -24.28
C GLU A 340 1.86 -7.37 -23.85
N LEU A 341 2.28 -6.94 -22.66
CA LEU A 341 2.03 -5.59 -22.17
C LEU A 341 2.70 -4.54 -23.05
N THR A 342 3.93 -4.82 -23.53
CA THR A 342 4.64 -3.92 -24.44
C THR A 342 3.86 -3.76 -25.74
N SER A 343 3.33 -4.84 -26.31
CA SER A 343 2.49 -4.77 -27.52
C SER A 343 1.20 -3.97 -27.30
N TRP A 344 0.62 -4.04 -26.08
CA TRP A 344 -0.57 -3.29 -25.73
C TRP A 344 -0.30 -1.79 -25.61
N MET A 345 0.86 -1.41 -25.05
CA MET A 345 1.27 -0.01 -24.86
C MET A 345 1.91 0.61 -26.10
N TYR A 346 2.35 -0.21 -27.04
CA TYR A 346 3.00 0.18 -28.28
C TYR A 346 2.27 -0.41 -29.49
N PRO A 347 1.02 0.04 -29.74
CA PRO A 347 0.16 -0.58 -30.76
C PRO A 347 0.61 -0.34 -32.21
N HIS A 348 1.43 0.69 -32.47
CA HIS A 348 1.90 1.03 -33.82
C HIS A 348 3.44 1.02 -33.91
N PRO A 349 4.05 0.13 -34.73
CA PRO A 349 5.51 -0.04 -34.80
C PRO A 349 6.31 1.20 -35.19
N ALA A 350 5.70 2.13 -35.94
CA ALA A 350 6.34 3.38 -36.38
C ALA A 350 6.31 4.52 -35.35
N ASN A 351 5.68 4.32 -34.18
CA ASN A 351 5.69 5.33 -33.12
C ASN A 351 7.12 5.54 -32.60
N LEU A 352 7.37 6.66 -31.93
CA LEU A 352 8.54 6.74 -31.05
C LEU A 352 8.26 5.87 -29.81
N SER A 353 9.30 5.31 -29.18
CA SER A 353 9.17 4.49 -27.96
C SER A 353 8.43 5.29 -26.88
N SER A 354 7.13 5.05 -26.75
CA SER A 354 6.20 5.72 -25.82
C SER A 354 6.06 4.99 -24.49
N PHE A 355 6.65 3.80 -24.40
CA PHE A 355 6.67 2.94 -23.22
C PHE A 355 7.96 2.11 -23.23
N LYS A 356 8.55 1.96 -22.05
CA LYS A 356 9.67 1.05 -21.81
C LYS A 356 9.34 0.22 -20.57
N TYR A 357 9.19 -1.08 -20.75
CA TYR A 357 8.96 -2.00 -19.64
C TYR A 357 10.17 -1.94 -18.68
N PRO A 358 9.97 -1.65 -17.38
CA PRO A 358 11.05 -1.54 -16.42
C PRO A 358 11.62 -2.94 -16.11
N GLY A 359 12.96 -3.06 -16.03
CA GLY A 359 13.61 -4.37 -15.80
C GLY A 359 13.26 -5.04 -14.46
N ASN A 360 12.82 -4.25 -13.47
CA ASN A 360 12.34 -4.76 -12.19
C ASN A 360 10.81 -4.89 -12.11
N ARG A 361 10.09 -4.70 -13.24
CA ARG A 361 8.62 -4.69 -13.41
C ARG A 361 7.84 -3.56 -12.72
N LEU A 362 8.50 -2.76 -11.87
CA LEU A 362 7.83 -1.69 -11.11
C LEU A 362 7.88 -0.37 -11.88
N LEU A 363 6.73 0.05 -12.40
CA LEU A 363 6.57 1.33 -13.10
C LEU A 363 6.39 2.45 -12.08
N ARG A 364 7.42 3.29 -11.93
CA ARG A 364 7.47 4.35 -10.94
C ARG A 364 6.82 5.63 -11.47
N PHE A 365 5.93 6.21 -10.68
CA PHE A 365 5.29 7.48 -10.98
C PHE A 365 6.34 8.58 -11.18
N PHE A 366 6.13 9.39 -12.21
CA PHE A 366 7.02 10.46 -12.61
C PHE A 366 6.21 11.65 -13.13
N GLY A 367 5.59 12.40 -12.21
CA GLY A 367 4.89 13.65 -12.54
C GLY A 367 3.45 13.48 -13.05
N THR A 368 2.95 14.48 -13.77
CA THR A 368 1.54 14.62 -14.18
C THR A 368 1.40 14.91 -15.67
N VAL A 369 0.32 14.46 -16.28
CA VAL A 369 -0.06 14.84 -17.65
C VAL A 369 -0.88 16.14 -17.58
N PRO A 370 -0.48 17.23 -18.24
CA PRO A 370 -1.28 18.45 -18.31
C PRO A 370 -2.63 18.22 -18.99
N ASP A 371 -3.69 18.89 -18.51
CA ASP A 371 -5.04 18.71 -19.06
C ASP A 371 -5.10 18.92 -20.57
N LYS A 372 -4.42 19.96 -21.05
CA LYS A 372 -4.32 20.29 -22.49
C LYS A 372 -3.71 19.16 -23.31
N GLU A 373 -2.72 18.47 -22.77
CA GLU A 373 -2.07 17.34 -23.44
C GLU A 373 -3.00 16.13 -23.54
N MET A 374 -3.87 15.90 -22.54
CA MET A 374 -4.83 14.79 -22.55
C MET A 374 -5.91 14.88 -23.64
N PHE A 375 -6.06 16.03 -24.32
CA PHE A 375 -6.98 16.18 -25.47
C PHE A 375 -6.32 16.78 -26.73
N LYS A 376 -5.13 17.38 -26.62
CA LYS A 376 -4.31 17.80 -27.76
C LYS A 376 -3.11 16.87 -27.87
N LEU A 377 -3.35 15.72 -28.47
CA LEU A 377 -2.39 14.63 -28.49
C LEU A 377 -1.20 14.92 -29.42
N ASN A 378 -0.07 14.31 -29.11
CA ASN A 378 1.13 14.38 -29.95
C ASN A 378 0.93 13.54 -31.21
N PRO A 379 0.95 14.12 -32.43
CA PRO A 379 0.68 13.39 -33.67
C PRO A 379 1.68 12.26 -33.99
N LYS A 380 2.75 12.14 -33.21
CA LYS A 380 3.76 11.07 -33.31
C LYS A 380 3.39 9.79 -32.54
N THR A 381 2.31 9.77 -31.75
CA THR A 381 1.85 8.58 -31.02
C THR A 381 0.50 8.13 -31.56
N LYS A 382 0.49 7.01 -32.29
CA LYS A 382 -0.71 6.47 -32.95
C LYS A 382 -1.16 5.14 -32.36
N ASP A 383 -2.45 4.83 -32.45
CA ASP A 383 -2.98 3.51 -32.15
C ASP A 383 -2.97 2.58 -33.38
N HIS A 384 -3.61 1.41 -33.25
CA HIS A 384 -3.70 0.40 -34.30
C HIS A 384 -4.51 0.86 -35.53
N ASP A 385 -5.40 1.85 -35.35
CA ASP A 385 -6.22 2.44 -36.40
C ASP A 385 -5.58 3.69 -37.01
N ASN A 386 -4.31 3.98 -36.67
CA ASN A 386 -3.55 5.17 -37.07
C ASN A 386 -4.05 6.50 -36.45
N ASP A 387 -4.96 6.44 -35.48
CA ASP A 387 -5.44 7.61 -34.77
C ASP A 387 -4.44 8.02 -33.69
N THR A 388 -4.33 9.33 -33.46
CA THR A 388 -3.42 9.81 -32.41
C THR A 388 -3.97 9.42 -31.04
N VAL A 389 -3.14 8.87 -30.16
CA VAL A 389 -3.57 8.35 -28.84
C VAL A 389 -2.51 8.58 -27.75
N ILE A 390 -2.97 8.65 -26.49
CA ILE A 390 -2.14 8.37 -25.31
C ILE A 390 -2.65 7.06 -24.70
N MET A 391 -1.78 6.04 -24.70
CA MET A 391 -2.05 4.78 -24.00
C MET A 391 -1.87 4.98 -22.50
N VAL A 392 -2.81 4.45 -21.72
CA VAL A 392 -2.81 4.55 -20.26
C VAL A 392 -3.00 3.21 -19.58
N LEU A 393 -2.48 3.09 -18.37
CA LEU A 393 -2.50 1.91 -17.53
C LEU A 393 -3.22 2.25 -16.22
N LYS A 394 -3.87 1.26 -15.61
CA LYS A 394 -4.23 1.30 -14.19
C LYS A 394 -4.08 -0.07 -13.56
N ASN A 395 -3.90 -0.13 -12.25
CA ASN A 395 -4.11 -1.33 -11.45
C ASN A 395 -5.27 -1.08 -10.49
N GLY A 396 -6.35 -1.87 -10.56
CA GLY A 396 -7.55 -1.69 -9.76
C GLY A 396 -7.95 -2.96 -9.01
N ASN A 397 -8.71 -2.80 -7.91
CA ASN A 397 -9.13 -3.89 -7.03
C ASN A 397 -9.94 -5.00 -7.73
N THR A 398 -10.66 -4.68 -8.81
CA THR A 398 -11.53 -5.64 -9.50
C THR A 398 -10.93 -6.11 -10.81
N SER A 399 -10.44 -5.20 -11.66
CA SER A 399 -9.95 -5.57 -12.99
C SER A 399 -8.44 -5.84 -13.04
N ASN A 400 -7.71 -5.67 -11.93
CA ASN A 400 -6.24 -5.69 -11.86
C ASN A 400 -5.60 -4.71 -12.87
N LEU A 401 -4.43 -5.06 -13.40
CA LEU A 401 -3.69 -4.28 -14.38
C LEU A 401 -4.41 -4.30 -15.74
N THR A 402 -4.86 -3.13 -16.19
CA THR A 402 -5.51 -2.95 -17.49
C THR A 402 -4.89 -1.80 -18.26
N VAL A 403 -5.08 -1.83 -19.58
CA VAL A 403 -4.59 -0.82 -20.51
C VAL A 403 -5.75 -0.27 -21.31
N GLY A 404 -5.73 1.04 -21.56
CA GLY A 404 -6.77 1.75 -22.28
C GLY A 404 -6.20 2.91 -23.10
N ARG A 405 -7.10 3.66 -23.73
CA ARG A 405 -6.80 4.80 -24.60
C ARG A 405 -7.48 6.04 -24.06
N LEU A 406 -6.75 7.13 -23.86
CA LEU A 406 -7.41 8.41 -23.59
C LEU A 406 -8.24 8.83 -24.81
N ASN A 407 -9.48 9.23 -24.55
CA ASN A 407 -10.30 9.88 -25.56
C ASN A 407 -9.84 11.34 -25.75
N THR A 408 -9.86 11.82 -27.00
CA THR A 408 -9.40 13.16 -27.40
C THR A 408 -10.37 14.27 -27.03
N ILE A 409 -11.52 13.94 -26.45
CA ILE A 409 -12.54 14.89 -26.00
C ILE A 409 -12.95 14.55 -24.56
N ARG A 410 -13.30 15.59 -23.80
CA ARG A 410 -13.88 15.41 -22.46
C ARG A 410 -15.26 14.79 -22.55
N ALA A 411 -15.52 13.80 -21.71
CA ALA A 411 -16.88 13.33 -21.52
C ALA A 411 -17.67 14.36 -20.72
N LEU A 412 -18.95 14.48 -21.04
CA LEU A 412 -19.90 15.30 -20.31
C LEU A 412 -20.87 14.35 -19.63
N THR A 413 -20.71 14.15 -18.33
CA THR A 413 -21.55 13.25 -17.54
C THR A 413 -22.63 14.07 -16.85
N ARG A 414 -23.84 13.53 -16.72
CA ARG A 414 -24.93 14.15 -15.96
C ARG A 414 -25.33 13.24 -14.82
N GLU A 415 -25.20 13.75 -13.61
CA GLU A 415 -25.63 13.05 -12.41
C GLU A 415 -26.87 13.71 -11.81
N TYR A 416 -27.75 12.89 -11.24
CA TYR A 416 -29.00 13.29 -10.62
C TYR A 416 -28.94 12.97 -9.13
N PHE A 417 -29.03 14.00 -8.29
CA PHE A 417 -29.22 13.82 -6.85
C PHE A 417 -30.70 13.89 -6.52
N GLN A 418 -31.13 13.12 -5.51
CA GLN A 418 -32.54 13.05 -5.11
C GLN A 418 -33.09 14.46 -4.81
N GLY A 419 -34.15 14.84 -5.53
CA GLY A 419 -34.80 16.14 -5.39
C GLY A 419 -34.08 17.33 -6.03
N GLN A 420 -33.03 17.10 -6.83
CA GLN A 420 -32.31 18.15 -7.56
C GLN A 420 -32.35 17.90 -9.08
N PRO A 421 -32.40 18.96 -9.92
CA PRO A 421 -32.18 18.80 -11.34
C PRO A 421 -30.77 18.26 -11.58
N GLY A 422 -30.61 17.34 -12.54
CA GLY A 422 -29.29 16.78 -12.82
C GLY A 422 -28.33 17.86 -13.31
N LYS A 423 -27.07 17.83 -12.85
CA LYS A 423 -26.01 18.77 -13.26
C LYS A 423 -24.97 18.03 -14.11
N MET A 424 -24.44 18.70 -15.13
CA MET A 424 -23.36 18.14 -15.95
C MET A 424 -22.01 18.45 -15.34
N SER A 425 -21.03 17.58 -15.53
CA SER A 425 -19.60 17.79 -15.23
C SER A 425 -18.73 17.25 -16.37
N LYS A 426 -17.47 17.66 -16.38
CA LYS A 426 -16.46 17.19 -17.34
C LYS A 426 -15.68 16.03 -16.74
N GLU A 427 -15.36 15.03 -17.55
CA GLU A 427 -14.45 13.95 -17.15
C GLU A 427 -13.42 13.66 -18.24
N VAL A 428 -12.25 13.18 -17.84
CA VAL A 428 -11.33 12.53 -18.78
C VAL A 428 -11.89 11.13 -19.07
N CYS A 429 -12.07 10.82 -20.35
CA CYS A 429 -12.62 9.53 -20.77
C CYS A 429 -11.50 8.59 -21.20
N VAL A 430 -11.56 7.34 -20.74
CA VAL A 430 -10.68 6.24 -21.15
C VAL A 430 -11.52 5.18 -21.82
N LEU A 431 -11.11 4.76 -23.01
CA LEU A 431 -11.73 3.71 -23.78
C LEU A 431 -10.90 2.42 -23.71
N PRO A 432 -11.52 1.24 -23.89
CA PRO A 432 -10.82 0.00 -24.14
C PRO A 432 -9.79 0.11 -25.28
N ARG A 433 -8.74 -0.71 -25.24
CA ARG A 433 -7.73 -0.74 -26.32
C ARG A 433 -8.33 -1.08 -27.67
N ASN A 434 -9.23 -2.06 -27.69
CA ASN A 434 -9.96 -2.51 -28.87
C ASN A 434 -11.16 -3.37 -28.44
N SER A 435 -11.96 -3.82 -29.41
CA SER A 435 -13.15 -4.65 -29.17
C SER A 435 -12.87 -6.03 -28.57
N LYS A 436 -11.61 -6.46 -28.47
CA LYS A 436 -11.21 -7.76 -27.91
C LYS A 436 -10.50 -7.64 -26.57
N SER A 437 -10.23 -6.42 -26.08
CA SER A 437 -9.46 -6.22 -24.85
C SER A 437 -10.29 -6.36 -23.57
N GLY A 438 -11.63 -6.40 -23.69
CA GLY A 438 -12.53 -6.20 -22.56
C GLY A 438 -12.52 -4.76 -22.05
N PRO A 439 -13.29 -4.48 -20.98
CA PRO A 439 -13.43 -3.12 -20.43
C PRO A 439 -12.12 -2.64 -19.81
N PHE A 440 -11.94 -1.31 -19.76
CA PHE A 440 -10.77 -0.74 -19.08
C PHE A 440 -10.90 -0.85 -17.56
N SER A 441 -12.12 -0.76 -17.03
CA SER A 441 -12.38 -0.82 -15.60
C SER A 441 -13.66 -1.58 -15.27
N ALA A 442 -13.81 -1.92 -13.98
CA ALA A 442 -15.02 -2.52 -13.44
C ALA A 442 -15.39 -1.86 -12.10
N ARG A 443 -16.62 -2.13 -11.63
CA ARG A 443 -17.07 -1.70 -10.30
C ARG A 443 -16.09 -2.19 -9.23
N GLY A 444 -15.65 -1.27 -8.37
CA GLY A 444 -14.60 -1.51 -7.38
C GLY A 444 -13.23 -0.97 -7.78
N ASP A 445 -13.03 -0.55 -9.04
CA ASP A 445 -11.80 0.13 -9.46
C ASP A 445 -11.80 1.64 -9.15
N SER A 446 -12.92 2.20 -8.67
CA SER A 446 -13.02 3.60 -8.28
C SER A 446 -11.90 4.01 -7.33
N GLY A 447 -11.27 5.14 -7.62
CA GLY A 447 -10.11 5.67 -6.93
C GLY A 447 -8.76 5.25 -7.54
N SER A 448 -8.69 4.23 -8.41
CA SER A 448 -7.43 3.79 -9.03
C SER A 448 -6.75 4.92 -9.80
N ALA A 449 -5.44 5.09 -9.63
CA ALA A 449 -4.67 6.03 -10.44
C ALA A 449 -4.52 5.53 -11.88
N VAL A 450 -4.70 6.45 -12.83
CA VAL A 450 -4.48 6.21 -14.25
C VAL A 450 -3.20 6.92 -14.68
N ILE A 451 -2.30 6.20 -15.34
CA ILE A 451 -0.98 6.69 -15.74
C ILE A 451 -0.69 6.43 -17.22
N ASP A 452 0.11 7.28 -17.85
CA ASP A 452 0.55 7.06 -19.23
C ASP A 452 1.78 6.13 -19.34
N GLY A 453 2.18 5.80 -20.57
CA GLY A 453 3.34 4.94 -20.85
C GLY A 453 4.70 5.48 -20.40
N VAL A 454 4.80 6.76 -20.03
CA VAL A 454 6.00 7.39 -19.46
C VAL A 454 5.86 7.69 -17.97
N SER A 455 4.88 7.04 -17.32
CA SER A 455 4.63 7.07 -15.88
C SER A 455 4.11 8.39 -15.30
N ARG A 456 3.50 9.26 -16.12
CA ARG A 456 2.84 10.48 -15.65
C ARG A 456 1.38 10.18 -15.28
N VAL A 457 0.91 10.76 -14.19
CA VAL A 457 -0.49 10.57 -13.73
C VAL A 457 -1.45 11.41 -14.58
N CYS A 458 -2.54 10.80 -15.03
CA CYS A 458 -3.66 11.49 -15.68
C CYS A 458 -4.71 11.93 -14.66
N GLY A 459 -4.96 11.11 -13.63
CA GLY A 459 -5.99 11.34 -12.63
C GLY A 459 -6.33 10.09 -11.84
N ILE A 460 -7.47 10.11 -11.16
CA ILE A 460 -8.07 8.94 -10.51
C ILE A 460 -9.41 8.60 -11.13
N LEU A 461 -9.71 7.31 -11.22
CA LEU A 461 -10.98 6.80 -11.72
C LEU A 461 -12.12 7.17 -10.76
N THR A 462 -13.21 7.73 -11.26
CA THR A 462 -14.38 8.11 -10.45
C THR A 462 -15.67 7.45 -10.92
N GLY A 463 -15.72 6.97 -12.17
CA GLY A 463 -16.88 6.27 -12.67
C GLY A 463 -16.62 5.55 -13.98
N GLY A 464 -17.68 5.00 -14.54
CA GLY A 464 -17.69 4.39 -15.86
C GLY A 464 -19.13 4.24 -16.34
N ASP A 465 -19.28 4.03 -17.64
CA ASP A 465 -20.54 3.78 -18.31
C ASP A 465 -20.30 2.77 -19.43
N GLY A 466 -21.33 1.99 -19.76
CA GLY A 466 -21.22 0.96 -20.79
C GLY A 466 -22.29 -0.12 -20.67
N ALA A 467 -22.89 -0.47 -21.81
CA ALA A 467 -23.90 -1.52 -21.89
C ALA A 467 -23.29 -2.93 -22.04
N THR A 468 -22.06 -3.02 -22.56
CA THR A 468 -21.34 -4.26 -22.82
C THR A 468 -19.84 -4.05 -22.64
N ASP A 469 -19.08 -5.13 -22.48
CA ASP A 469 -17.61 -5.11 -22.35
C ASP A 469 -16.88 -4.43 -23.52
N VAL A 470 -17.52 -4.32 -24.69
CA VAL A 470 -16.96 -3.69 -25.91
C VAL A 470 -17.43 -2.25 -26.12
N SER A 471 -18.38 -1.79 -25.31
CA SER A 471 -18.93 -0.43 -25.31
C SER A 471 -18.77 0.22 -23.93
N ASP A 472 -17.70 -0.14 -23.22
CA ASP A 472 -17.31 0.45 -21.95
C ASP A 472 -16.56 1.76 -22.15
N CYS A 473 -16.79 2.70 -21.25
CA CYS A 473 -16.02 3.91 -21.11
C CYS A 473 -15.80 4.20 -19.62
N THR A 474 -14.61 4.64 -19.28
CA THR A 474 -14.22 4.92 -17.91
C THR A 474 -13.99 6.41 -17.74
N PHE A 475 -14.44 6.98 -16.62
CA PHE A 475 -14.31 8.38 -16.29
C PHE A 475 -13.26 8.61 -15.22
N VAL A 476 -12.41 9.59 -15.46
CA VAL A 476 -11.25 9.93 -14.66
C VAL A 476 -11.29 11.43 -14.36
N THR A 477 -11.21 11.76 -13.07
CA THR A 477 -11.05 13.14 -12.64
C THR A 477 -9.58 13.54 -12.75
N SER A 478 -9.32 14.68 -13.39
CA SER A 478 -7.96 15.15 -13.70
C SER A 478 -7.06 15.30 -12.47
N ILE A 479 -5.80 14.88 -12.59
CA ILE A 479 -4.78 15.13 -11.57
C ILE A 479 -4.53 16.63 -11.35
N ASN A 480 -4.60 17.45 -12.39
CA ASN A 480 -4.32 18.89 -12.29
C ASN A 480 -5.42 19.58 -11.47
N PHE A 481 -6.67 19.17 -11.70
CA PHE A 481 -7.81 19.58 -10.89
C PHE A 481 -7.65 19.13 -9.43
N LEU A 482 -7.33 17.85 -9.19
CA LEU A 482 -7.16 17.30 -7.84
C LEU A 482 -6.06 18.03 -7.04
N LEU A 483 -4.92 18.36 -7.66
CA LEU A 483 -3.84 19.10 -7.02
C LEU A 483 -4.26 20.53 -6.65
N LYS A 484 -4.98 21.24 -7.54
CA LYS A 484 -5.56 22.55 -7.21
C LYS A 484 -6.56 22.44 -6.05
N ARG A 485 -7.37 21.38 -6.03
CA ARG A 485 -8.34 21.13 -4.96
C ARG A 485 -7.67 20.87 -3.62
N LEU A 486 -6.66 19.99 -3.58
CA LEU A 486 -5.85 19.77 -2.38
C LEU A 486 -5.24 21.09 -1.87
N MET A 487 -4.65 21.88 -2.78
CA MET A 487 -4.06 23.18 -2.46
C MET A 487 -5.09 24.16 -1.87
N SER A 488 -6.32 24.19 -2.40
CA SER A 488 -7.39 25.05 -1.87
C SER A 488 -7.84 24.69 -0.45
N PHE A 489 -7.53 23.48 0.03
CA PHE A 489 -7.71 23.06 1.42
C PHE A 489 -6.43 23.21 2.27
N GLY A 490 -5.38 23.81 1.71
CA GLY A 490 -4.10 24.05 2.37
C GLY A 490 -3.16 22.84 2.36
N ILE A 491 -3.35 21.89 1.44
CA ILE A 491 -2.51 20.69 1.29
C ILE A 491 -1.59 20.89 0.08
N ASP A 492 -0.30 21.12 0.32
CA ASP A 492 0.72 21.17 -0.74
C ASP A 492 1.27 19.77 -0.96
N ALA A 493 0.63 19.03 -1.87
CA ALA A 493 0.87 17.60 -2.06
C ALA A 493 2.12 17.32 -2.91
N ASN A 494 3.13 16.69 -2.32
CA ASN A 494 4.19 16.00 -3.05
C ASN A 494 3.71 14.59 -3.44
N ILE A 495 3.38 14.39 -4.72
CA ILE A 495 2.91 13.12 -5.27
C ILE A 495 4.01 12.14 -5.68
N ASN A 496 5.28 12.48 -5.45
CA ASN A 496 6.42 11.58 -5.68
C ASN A 496 7.14 11.29 -4.35
N PRO A 497 6.44 10.76 -3.33
CA PRO A 497 7.07 10.48 -2.04
C PRO A 497 8.08 9.34 -2.17
N LEU A 498 9.21 9.48 -1.49
CA LEU A 498 10.26 8.48 -1.41
C LEU A 498 10.32 7.89 0.00
N PRO A 499 10.90 6.68 0.16
CA PRO A 499 11.04 6.07 1.48
C PRO A 499 11.87 6.90 2.46
N ALA A 500 12.78 7.75 1.95
CA ALA A 500 13.58 8.64 2.77
C ALA A 500 12.78 9.79 3.40
N ASP A 501 11.58 10.06 2.88
CA ASP A 501 10.69 11.12 3.35
C ASP A 501 9.76 10.66 4.50
N LEU A 502 9.82 9.37 4.88
CA LEU A 502 9.01 8.72 5.93
C LEU A 502 9.81 8.38 7.20
#